data_AF-A0AAX2RKM6-F1
#
_entry.id   AF-A0AAX2RKM6-F1
#
_cell.length_a   1.000
_cell.length_b   1.000
_cell.length_c   1.000
_cell.angle_alpha   90.00
_cell.angle_beta   90.00
_cell.angle_gamma   90.00
#
_symmetry.space_group_name_H-M   'P 1'
#
loop_
_entity.id
_entity.type
_entity.pdbx_description
1 polymer ?
#
loop_
_entity_poly.entity_id
_entity_poly.type
_entity_poly.pdbx_seq_one_letter_code
_entity_poly.pdbx_strand_id
1 'polypeptide(L)'
;MAQTLPRRSSQNAGGAIPWSVAWDRWTRGNSGDGFMPQNMHIAINHMWLKYGFITPLRQAHFLAQIYKESGAFKSTAEKGDERYLRTMYEALTPIEAGEDYDNKRAWLQAMGFLRGRDRPTYVLQRPGEIREKAQSLGNVRLGDGPRFRGRGLIHLTGRNGYKIYGEFRNVDYTTDPSPSRLSIDSSVAADSAGYFWASKVMVSPNAGALRSGMNIHRRADLGAADINVSAITTPVNGGSTGLQERQEFFKYIHFILDDVESMPLSSALKRQVED
;
A
#
# COMPACT_ATOMS: atom_id res chain seq x y z
N MET A 1 9.41 -7.58 -16.10
CA MET A 1 8.53 -6.98 -15.06
C MET A 1 7.04 -7.10 -15.38
N ALA A 2 6.54 -6.85 -16.60
CA ALA A 2 5.11 -7.06 -16.88
C ALA A 2 4.59 -8.48 -16.54
N GLN A 3 5.43 -9.50 -16.76
CA GLN A 3 5.13 -10.89 -16.41
C GLN A 3 4.90 -11.15 -14.91
N THR A 4 5.34 -10.27 -14.00
CA THR A 4 5.12 -10.44 -12.55
C THR A 4 3.71 -10.07 -12.12
N LEU A 5 2.93 -9.39 -12.97
CA LEU A 5 1.47 -9.29 -12.79
C LEU A 5 0.81 -10.54 -13.39
N PRO A 6 -0.09 -11.24 -12.70
CA PRO A 6 -0.78 -12.37 -13.30
C PRO A 6 -1.89 -11.92 -14.27
N ARG A 7 -2.13 -12.70 -15.34
CA ARG A 7 -3.24 -12.47 -16.31
C ARG A 7 -4.60 -12.61 -15.64
N ARG A 8 -4.70 -13.57 -14.70
CA ARG A 8 -5.84 -13.75 -13.81
C ARG A 8 -5.34 -14.02 -12.40
N SER A 9 -6.05 -13.48 -11.43
CA SER A 9 -5.87 -13.65 -9.98
C SER A 9 -7.24 -13.54 -9.31
N SER A 10 -7.30 -13.73 -7.99
CA SER A 10 -8.53 -13.45 -7.24
C SER A 10 -9.06 -12.03 -7.50
N GLN A 11 -10.37 -11.83 -7.37
CA GLN A 11 -11.02 -10.54 -7.68
C GLN A 11 -10.42 -9.39 -6.84
N ASN A 12 -10.05 -9.67 -5.59
CA ASN A 12 -9.43 -8.71 -4.68
C ASN A 12 -7.91 -8.55 -4.89
N ALA A 13 -7.29 -9.40 -5.72
CA ALA A 13 -5.91 -9.33 -6.19
C ALA A 13 -5.80 -8.78 -7.63
N GLY A 14 -6.81 -8.04 -8.09
CA GLY A 14 -6.78 -7.37 -9.40
C GLY A 14 -7.54 -8.09 -10.50
N GLY A 15 -8.03 -9.32 -10.25
CA GLY A 15 -8.90 -10.03 -11.18
C GLY A 15 -8.21 -10.38 -12.49
N ALA A 16 -8.84 -10.02 -13.62
CA ALA A 16 -8.29 -10.25 -14.96
C ALA A 16 -7.58 -8.99 -15.48
N ILE A 17 -6.29 -9.11 -15.81
CA ILE A 17 -5.44 -8.02 -16.30
C ILE A 17 -4.82 -8.47 -17.64
N PRO A 18 -5.28 -7.96 -18.80
CA PRO A 18 -4.67 -8.25 -20.11
C PRO A 18 -3.19 -7.88 -20.21
N TRP A 19 -2.49 -8.48 -21.17
CA TRP A 19 -1.06 -8.21 -21.37
C TRP A 19 -0.80 -6.72 -21.59
N SER A 20 -1.56 -6.11 -22.50
CA SER A 20 -1.48 -4.68 -22.81
C SER A 20 -1.67 -3.81 -21.56
N VAL A 21 -2.62 -4.17 -20.69
CA VAL A 21 -2.86 -3.45 -19.43
C VAL A 21 -1.72 -3.65 -18.44
N ALA A 22 -1.19 -4.87 -18.29
CA ALA A 22 -0.06 -5.14 -17.42
C ALA A 22 1.21 -4.40 -17.89
N TRP A 23 1.46 -4.40 -19.20
CA TRP A 23 2.54 -3.66 -19.83
C TRP A 23 2.39 -2.16 -19.59
N ASP A 24 1.20 -1.60 -19.84
CA ASP A 24 0.94 -0.18 -19.66
C ASP A 24 1.14 0.26 -18.21
N ARG A 25 0.61 -0.49 -17.24
CA ARG A 25 0.80 -0.17 -15.81
C ARG A 25 2.26 -0.08 -15.38
N TRP A 26 3.15 -0.86 -16.00
CA TRP A 26 4.58 -0.78 -15.74
C TRP A 26 5.29 0.33 -16.53
N THR A 27 4.85 0.61 -17.76
CA THR A 27 5.56 1.46 -18.72
C THR A 27 4.87 2.80 -18.95
N ARG A 28 3.62 2.81 -19.42
CA ARG A 28 2.83 4.01 -19.75
C ARG A 28 2.03 4.57 -18.57
N GLY A 29 2.02 3.88 -17.44
CA GLY A 29 1.22 4.24 -16.27
C GLY A 29 -0.26 3.90 -16.43
N ASN A 30 -1.10 4.57 -15.64
CA ASN A 30 -2.56 4.46 -15.68
C ASN A 30 -3.17 5.83 -15.38
N SER A 31 -4.02 6.32 -16.27
CA SER A 31 -4.78 7.57 -16.09
C SER A 31 -6.29 7.38 -16.25
N GLY A 32 -6.76 6.14 -16.37
CA GLY A 32 -8.18 5.81 -16.54
C GLY A 32 -8.89 5.71 -15.18
N ASP A 33 -9.02 4.49 -14.68
CA ASP A 33 -9.70 4.20 -13.40
C ASP A 33 -8.78 4.38 -12.18
N GLY A 34 -7.68 5.11 -12.30
CA GLY A 34 -6.66 5.28 -11.27
C GLY A 34 -5.55 6.21 -11.72
N PHE A 35 -4.49 6.32 -10.91
CA PHE A 35 -3.37 7.20 -11.20
C PHE A 35 -2.02 6.54 -10.93
N MET A 36 -1.33 6.10 -11.98
CA MET A 36 0.03 5.55 -11.91
C MET A 36 0.92 6.32 -12.89
N PRO A 37 2.04 6.91 -12.44
CA PRO A 37 2.94 7.64 -13.33
C PRO A 37 3.67 6.69 -14.30
N GLN A 38 4.14 7.26 -15.41
CA GLN A 38 4.91 6.55 -16.43
C GLN A 38 6.26 6.06 -15.89
N ASN A 39 6.82 5.07 -16.57
CA ASN A 39 8.17 4.54 -16.35
C ASN A 39 8.40 3.96 -14.95
N MET A 40 7.35 3.44 -14.31
CA MET A 40 7.46 2.83 -12.98
C MET A 40 8.47 1.68 -12.93
N HIS A 41 8.61 0.92 -14.03
CA HIS A 41 9.63 -0.11 -14.16
C HIS A 41 11.06 0.40 -14.01
N ILE A 42 11.41 1.54 -14.62
CA ILE A 42 12.74 2.14 -14.50
C ILE A 42 12.95 2.64 -13.07
N ALA A 43 11.96 3.33 -12.50
CA ALA A 43 12.03 3.86 -11.15
C ALA A 43 12.22 2.76 -10.10
N ILE A 44 11.49 1.64 -10.22
CA ILE A 44 11.64 0.48 -9.33
C ILE A 44 13.03 -0.16 -9.47
N ASN A 45 13.59 -0.27 -10.69
CA ASN A 45 14.94 -0.80 -10.87
C ASN A 45 15.99 0.08 -10.16
N HIS A 46 15.89 1.41 -10.29
CA HIS A 46 16.79 2.33 -9.57
C HIS A 46 16.62 2.22 -8.05
N MET A 47 15.38 2.14 -7.57
CA MET A 47 15.06 1.94 -6.16
C MET A 47 15.65 0.61 -5.65
N TRP A 48 15.54 -0.47 -6.43
CA TRP A 48 16.10 -1.77 -6.06
C TRP A 48 17.61 -1.72 -5.84
N LEU A 49 18.35 -1.06 -6.73
CA LEU A 49 19.78 -0.84 -6.56
C LEU A 49 20.08 -0.03 -5.29
N LYS A 50 19.35 1.07 -5.09
CA LYS A 50 19.53 1.99 -3.97
C LYS A 50 19.28 1.36 -2.60
N TYR A 51 18.30 0.46 -2.51
CA TYR A 51 17.85 -0.14 -1.25
C TYR A 51 18.19 -1.63 -1.10
N GLY A 52 18.97 -2.20 -2.03
CA GLY A 52 19.49 -3.56 -1.91
C GLY A 52 18.46 -4.68 -2.15
N PHE A 53 17.52 -4.50 -3.08
CA PHE A 53 16.62 -5.57 -3.53
C PHE A 53 17.33 -6.45 -4.57
N ILE A 54 18.38 -7.15 -4.13
CA ILE A 54 19.30 -7.90 -4.99
C ILE A 54 18.97 -9.39 -5.13
N THR A 55 17.90 -9.87 -4.46
CA THR A 55 17.47 -11.27 -4.53
C THR A 55 16.02 -11.38 -5.03
N PRO A 56 15.67 -12.45 -5.75
CA PRO A 56 14.29 -12.74 -6.14
C PRO A 56 13.31 -12.72 -4.95
N LEU A 57 13.72 -13.26 -3.79
CA LEU A 57 12.93 -13.25 -2.55
C LEU A 57 12.57 -11.84 -2.09
N ARG A 58 13.55 -10.92 -2.00
CA ARG A 58 13.30 -9.53 -1.59
C ARG A 58 12.36 -8.82 -2.57
N GLN A 59 12.60 -9.01 -3.86
CA GLN A 59 11.80 -8.42 -4.93
C GLN A 59 10.36 -8.97 -4.89
N ALA A 60 10.18 -10.28 -4.76
CA ALA A 60 8.86 -10.91 -4.70
C ALA A 60 8.06 -10.46 -3.48
N HIS A 61 8.67 -10.42 -2.29
CA HIS A 61 8.03 -9.90 -1.08
C HIS A 61 7.59 -8.45 -1.25
N PHE A 62 8.45 -7.61 -1.82
CA PHE A 62 8.12 -6.20 -2.07
C PHE A 62 6.98 -6.04 -3.07
N LEU A 63 7.10 -6.67 -4.24
CA LEU A 63 6.12 -6.57 -5.31
C LEU A 63 4.73 -7.07 -4.86
N ALA A 64 4.69 -8.14 -4.06
CA ALA A 64 3.43 -8.66 -3.51
C ALA A 64 2.71 -7.62 -2.63
N GLN A 65 3.46 -6.90 -1.80
CA GLN A 65 2.91 -5.86 -0.95
C GLN A 65 2.42 -4.68 -1.78
N ILE A 66 3.25 -4.14 -2.67
CA ILE A 66 2.86 -2.94 -3.46
C ILE A 66 1.73 -3.25 -4.43
N TYR A 67 1.62 -4.47 -4.96
CA TYR A 67 0.48 -4.84 -5.79
C TYR A 67 -0.81 -4.85 -5.00
N LYS A 68 -0.80 -5.28 -3.74
CA LYS A 68 -2.00 -5.14 -2.92
C LYS A 68 -2.32 -3.67 -2.63
N GLU A 69 -1.32 -2.87 -2.25
CA GLU A 69 -1.52 -1.45 -1.90
C GLU A 69 -2.01 -0.59 -3.07
N SER A 70 -1.46 -0.81 -4.26
CA SER A 70 -1.73 0.00 -5.46
C SER A 70 -2.87 -0.51 -6.34
N GLY A 71 -3.52 -1.62 -5.95
CA GLY A 71 -4.49 -2.32 -6.79
C GLY A 71 -3.87 -2.87 -8.08
N ALA A 72 -2.74 -3.57 -7.94
CA ALA A 72 -1.92 -4.12 -9.03
C ALA A 72 -1.45 -3.03 -10.00
N PHE A 73 -0.88 -1.95 -9.45
CA PHE A 73 -0.45 -0.75 -10.16
C PHE A 73 -1.55 0.06 -10.85
N LYS A 74 -2.78 0.03 -10.30
CA LYS A 74 -3.83 0.95 -10.74
C LYS A 74 -3.61 2.37 -10.26
N SER A 75 -3.15 2.56 -9.01
CA SER A 75 -3.01 3.89 -8.40
C SER A 75 -1.82 3.99 -7.44
N THR A 76 -1.19 5.15 -7.39
CA THR A 76 -0.18 5.60 -6.41
C THR A 76 -0.75 6.60 -5.42
N ALA A 77 -2.05 6.85 -5.48
CA ALA A 77 -2.76 7.67 -4.52
C ALA A 77 -3.98 6.90 -4.03
N GLU A 78 -4.20 6.94 -2.71
CA GLU A 78 -5.47 6.57 -2.10
C GLU A 78 -6.59 7.30 -2.83
N LYS A 79 -7.76 6.68 -3.05
CA LYS A 79 -8.92 7.35 -3.67
C LYS A 79 -9.84 7.93 -2.61
N GLY A 80 -10.51 9.02 -2.96
CA GLY A 80 -11.41 9.73 -2.05
C GLY A 80 -11.51 11.20 -2.41
N ASP A 81 -12.70 11.75 -2.20
CA ASP A 81 -12.97 13.18 -2.30
C ASP A 81 -12.46 13.91 -1.05
N GLU A 82 -12.59 15.24 -1.05
CA GLU A 82 -12.12 16.08 0.05
C GLU A 82 -12.84 15.73 1.37
N ARG A 83 -14.16 15.49 1.33
CA ARG A 83 -14.92 15.11 2.52
C ARG A 83 -14.40 13.80 3.09
N TYR A 84 -14.23 12.77 2.27
CA TYR A 84 -13.71 11.47 2.69
C TYR A 84 -12.33 11.60 3.35
N LEU A 85 -11.40 12.30 2.70
CA LEU A 85 -10.04 12.43 3.23
C LEU A 85 -10.01 13.23 4.52
N ARG A 86 -10.82 14.29 4.63
CA ARG A 86 -10.98 15.05 5.86
C ARG A 86 -11.57 14.19 6.98
N THR A 87 -12.65 13.45 6.71
CA THR A 87 -13.33 12.62 7.73
C THR A 87 -12.57 11.36 8.11
N MET A 88 -11.54 10.99 7.35
CA MET A 88 -10.68 9.83 7.66
C MET A 88 -9.33 10.19 8.30
N TYR A 89 -8.84 11.43 8.11
CA TYR A 89 -7.48 11.82 8.48
C TYR A 89 -7.35 13.18 9.16
N GLU A 90 -8.44 13.91 9.40
CA GLU A 90 -8.39 15.24 9.99
C GLU A 90 -9.49 15.46 11.03
N ALA A 91 -10.76 15.48 10.62
CA ALA A 91 -11.88 15.77 11.49
C ALA A 91 -13.18 15.17 10.97
N LEU A 92 -14.01 14.69 11.90
CA LEU A 92 -15.40 14.29 11.66
C LEU A 92 -16.24 14.91 12.78
N THR A 93 -17.32 15.61 12.45
CA THR A 93 -18.23 16.15 13.47
C THR A 93 -19.25 15.09 13.93
N PRO A 94 -19.87 15.24 15.12
CA PRO A 94 -20.97 14.34 15.54
C PRO A 94 -22.15 14.33 14.56
N ILE A 95 -22.48 15.47 13.94
CA ILE A 95 -23.54 15.57 12.93
C ILE A 95 -23.17 14.70 11.71
N GLU A 96 -21.97 14.88 11.17
CA GLU A 96 -21.49 14.10 10.03
C GLU A 96 -21.35 12.61 10.36
N ALA A 97 -20.99 12.27 11.60
CA ALA A 97 -20.98 10.88 12.06
C ALA A 97 -22.41 10.30 12.06
N GLY A 98 -23.41 11.07 12.48
CA GLY A 98 -24.82 10.66 12.40
C GLY A 98 -25.25 10.42 10.95
N GLU A 99 -24.95 11.37 10.07
CA GLU A 99 -25.23 11.25 8.63
C GLU A 99 -24.52 10.06 7.99
N ASP A 100 -23.25 9.82 8.32
CA ASP A 100 -22.50 8.66 7.83
C ASP A 100 -23.10 7.35 8.36
N TYR A 101 -23.54 7.30 9.63
CA TYR A 101 -24.23 6.14 10.19
C TYR A 101 -25.52 5.83 9.42
N ASP A 102 -26.33 6.85 9.15
CA ASP A 102 -27.64 6.70 8.54
C ASP A 102 -27.54 6.37 7.05
N ASN A 103 -26.61 7.03 6.32
CA ASN A 103 -26.51 6.92 4.87
C ASN A 103 -25.48 5.88 4.38
N LYS A 104 -24.50 5.50 5.21
CA LYS A 104 -23.38 4.62 4.82
C LYS A 104 -23.25 3.38 5.71
N ARG A 105 -24.34 2.98 6.39
CA ARG A 105 -24.35 1.90 7.38
C ARG A 105 -23.70 0.61 6.91
N ALA A 106 -24.05 0.13 5.71
CA ALA A 106 -23.50 -1.11 5.15
C ALA A 106 -21.97 -1.03 4.97
N TRP A 107 -21.48 0.11 4.49
CA TRP A 107 -20.05 0.33 4.32
C TRP A 107 -19.32 0.43 5.67
N LEU A 108 -19.88 1.16 6.64
CA LEU A 108 -19.32 1.26 7.99
C LEU A 108 -19.25 -0.12 8.67
N GLN A 109 -20.26 -0.96 8.46
CA GLN A 109 -20.29 -2.32 8.97
C GLN A 109 -19.22 -3.20 8.31
N ALA A 110 -19.08 -3.14 6.98
CA ALA A 110 -18.06 -3.87 6.24
C ALA A 110 -16.64 -3.48 6.65
N MET A 111 -16.40 -2.19 6.93
CA MET A 111 -15.13 -1.68 7.44
C MET A 111 -14.91 -1.95 8.94
N GLY A 112 -15.91 -2.51 9.64
CA GLY A 112 -15.83 -2.84 11.06
C GLY A 112 -16.02 -1.64 12.00
N PHE A 113 -16.32 -0.45 11.50
CA PHE A 113 -16.51 0.76 12.31
C PHE A 113 -17.75 0.70 13.20
N LEU A 114 -18.72 -0.17 12.91
CA LEU A 114 -19.92 -0.37 13.74
C LEU A 114 -19.82 -1.58 14.69
N ARG A 115 -18.67 -2.26 14.76
CA ARG A 115 -18.52 -3.45 15.60
C ARG A 115 -18.76 -3.08 17.07
N GLY A 116 -19.85 -3.61 17.64
CA GLY A 116 -20.26 -3.36 19.02
C GLY A 116 -20.79 -1.94 19.29
N ARG A 117 -21.24 -1.20 18.27
CA ARG A 117 -21.73 0.17 18.41
C ARG A 117 -23.11 0.34 17.79
N ASP A 118 -24.02 0.92 18.55
CA ASP A 118 -25.25 1.51 18.01
C ASP A 118 -24.99 2.95 17.52
N ARG A 119 -26.04 3.63 17.03
CA ARG A 119 -25.92 4.99 16.49
C ARG A 119 -25.41 5.99 17.53
N PRO A 120 -26.01 6.12 18.74
CA PRO A 120 -25.51 7.05 19.75
C PRO A 120 -24.04 6.79 20.11
N THR A 121 -23.66 5.52 20.29
CA THR A 121 -22.27 5.14 20.63
C THR A 121 -21.32 5.52 19.49
N TYR A 122 -21.66 5.24 18.23
CA TYR A 122 -20.84 5.58 17.08
C TYR A 122 -20.65 7.10 16.95
N VAL A 123 -21.73 7.89 17.06
CA VAL A 123 -21.71 9.35 16.96
C VAL A 123 -20.86 9.98 18.06
N LEU A 124 -20.88 9.42 19.27
CA LEU A 124 -20.08 9.90 20.39
C LEU A 124 -18.58 9.57 20.22
N GLN A 125 -18.25 8.34 19.82
CA GLN A 125 -16.86 7.84 19.83
C GLN A 125 -16.08 8.21 18.56
N ARG A 126 -16.70 8.09 17.38
CA ARG A 126 -15.98 8.17 16.10
C ARG A 126 -15.26 9.51 15.87
N PRO A 127 -15.86 10.68 16.17
CA PRO A 127 -15.16 11.96 16.10
C PRO A 127 -13.85 12.00 16.89
N GLY A 128 -13.83 11.41 18.09
CA GLY A 128 -12.64 11.31 18.94
C GLY A 128 -11.55 10.45 18.29
N GLU A 129 -11.91 9.26 17.80
CA GLU A 129 -10.99 8.35 17.11
C GLU A 129 -10.33 9.01 15.88
N ILE A 130 -11.10 9.76 15.09
CA ILE A 130 -10.58 10.47 13.92
C ILE A 130 -9.59 11.54 14.34
N ARG A 131 -9.89 12.30 15.42
CA ARG A 131 -9.00 13.33 15.94
C ARG A 131 -7.69 12.75 16.48
N GLU A 132 -7.77 11.66 17.25
CA GLU A 132 -6.60 10.96 17.77
C GLU A 132 -5.71 10.44 16.63
N LYS A 133 -6.33 9.84 15.60
CA LYS A 133 -5.63 9.42 14.39
C LYS A 133 -4.97 10.60 13.68
N ALA A 134 -5.70 11.69 13.44
CA ALA A 134 -5.16 12.90 12.80
C ALA A 134 -3.95 13.45 13.56
N GLN A 135 -4.04 13.53 14.90
CA GLN A 135 -2.93 13.96 15.76
C GLN A 135 -1.71 13.03 15.64
N SER A 136 -1.90 11.71 15.68
CA SER A 136 -0.80 10.75 15.50
C SER A 136 -0.10 10.87 14.14
N LEU A 137 -0.86 11.26 13.10
CA LEU A 137 -0.38 11.52 11.74
C LEU A 137 0.26 12.91 11.58
N GLY A 138 0.16 13.78 12.59
CA GLY A 138 0.61 15.17 12.55
C GLY A 138 -0.31 16.10 11.77
N ASN A 139 -1.51 15.64 11.41
CA ASN A 139 -2.53 16.43 10.72
C ASN A 139 -3.24 17.33 11.74
N VAL A 140 -2.67 18.51 11.96
CA VAL A 140 -3.12 19.48 12.99
C VAL A 140 -3.61 20.79 12.40
N ARG A 141 -3.55 20.95 11.07
CA ARG A 141 -4.04 22.15 10.36
C ARG A 141 -5.19 21.79 9.44
N LEU A 142 -6.08 22.77 9.22
CA LEU A 142 -7.19 22.64 8.29
C LEU A 142 -6.67 22.27 6.89
N GLY A 143 -7.25 21.24 6.29
CA GLY A 143 -6.89 20.73 4.96
C GLY A 143 -5.72 19.74 4.96
N ASP A 144 -5.18 19.37 6.11
CA ASP A 144 -4.11 18.37 6.21
C ASP A 144 -4.56 16.97 5.80
N GLY A 145 -5.83 16.60 6.02
CA GLY A 145 -6.35 15.29 5.64
C GLY A 145 -6.21 15.04 4.13
N PRO A 146 -6.80 15.89 3.28
CA PRO A 146 -6.62 15.81 1.83
C PRO A 146 -5.18 16.04 1.36
N ARG A 147 -4.47 17.02 1.94
CA ARG A 147 -3.09 17.37 1.55
C ARG A 147 -2.13 16.20 1.77
N PHE A 148 -2.27 15.47 2.87
CA PHE A 148 -1.39 14.35 3.26
C PHE A 148 -2.08 12.98 3.20
N ARG A 149 -2.97 12.80 2.22
CA ARG A 149 -3.56 11.48 1.86
C ARG A 149 -2.47 10.44 1.57
N GLY A 150 -2.83 9.16 1.56
CA GLY A 150 -1.91 8.09 1.15
C GLY A 150 -1.37 8.31 -0.27
N ARG A 151 -0.04 8.39 -0.44
CA ARG A 151 0.64 8.46 -1.75
C ARG A 151 1.90 7.60 -1.85
N GLY A 152 2.29 7.22 -3.06
CA GLY A 152 3.41 6.32 -3.36
C GLY A 152 2.98 4.86 -3.40
N LEU A 153 3.91 3.95 -3.70
CA LEU A 153 3.58 2.52 -3.91
C LEU A 153 3.17 1.76 -2.63
N ILE A 154 3.52 2.28 -1.46
CA ILE A 154 3.16 1.73 -0.12
C ILE A 154 2.41 2.78 0.73
N HIS A 155 1.92 3.86 0.11
CA HIS A 155 1.16 4.92 0.77
C HIS A 155 1.81 5.51 2.05
N LEU A 156 2.70 6.50 1.87
CA LEU A 156 3.00 7.43 2.95
C LEU A 156 1.74 8.29 3.23
N THR A 157 1.38 8.42 4.50
CA THR A 157 0.16 9.10 4.93
C THR A 157 0.44 9.99 6.13
N GLY A 158 -0.22 11.14 6.20
CA GLY A 158 -0.09 12.11 7.29
C GLY A 158 1.11 13.04 7.15
N ARG A 159 0.98 14.27 7.67
CA ARG A 159 2.03 15.29 7.65
C ARG A 159 3.36 14.78 8.19
N ASN A 160 3.33 14.01 9.29
CA ASN A 160 4.54 13.44 9.89
C ASN A 160 5.26 12.50 8.92
N GLY A 161 4.54 11.63 8.21
CA GLY A 161 5.13 10.71 7.24
C GLY A 161 5.82 11.43 6.08
N TYR A 162 5.17 12.47 5.55
CA TYR A 162 5.72 13.30 4.48
C TYR A 162 6.94 14.10 4.96
N LYS A 163 6.87 14.66 6.18
CA LYS A 163 7.98 15.42 6.79
C LYS A 163 9.21 14.55 6.99
N ILE A 164 9.07 13.38 7.63
CA ILE A 164 10.21 12.50 7.95
C ILE A 164 10.85 11.97 6.66
N TYR A 165 10.05 11.58 5.67
CA TYR A 165 10.59 11.19 4.35
C TYR A 165 11.31 12.36 3.66
N GLY A 166 10.75 13.57 3.75
CA GLY A 166 11.37 14.79 3.25
C GLY A 166 12.71 15.11 3.90
N GLU A 167 12.82 14.98 5.23
CA GLU A 167 14.07 15.13 5.97
C GLU A 167 15.12 14.10 5.52
N PHE A 168 14.73 12.84 5.36
CA PHE A 168 15.62 11.79 4.84
C PHE A 168 16.12 12.09 3.41
N ARG A 169 15.34 12.83 2.62
CA ARG A 169 15.70 13.25 1.25
C ARG A 169 16.27 14.63 1.12
N ASN A 170 16.28 15.41 2.19
CA ASN A 170 16.54 16.84 2.15
C ASN A 170 15.67 17.55 1.09
N VAL A 171 14.38 17.23 1.06
CA VAL A 171 13.37 17.80 0.15
C VAL A 171 12.09 18.10 0.93
N ASP A 172 11.51 19.29 0.74
CA ASP A 172 10.23 19.61 1.36
C ASP A 172 9.07 18.94 0.61
N TYR A 173 8.39 17.98 1.26
CA TYR A 173 7.14 17.38 0.79
C TYR A 173 5.91 17.84 1.58
N THR A 174 6.02 18.92 2.36
CA THR A 174 4.96 19.42 3.24
C THR A 174 4.30 20.71 2.75
N THR A 175 4.94 21.42 1.82
CA THR A 175 4.42 22.64 1.20
C THR A 175 3.86 22.35 -0.19
N ASP A 176 2.64 22.81 -0.47
CA ASP A 176 2.00 22.64 -1.77
C ASP A 176 2.81 23.32 -2.89
N PRO A 177 2.91 22.71 -4.09
CA PRO A 177 2.26 21.46 -4.52
C PRO A 177 3.10 20.20 -4.26
N SER A 178 4.20 20.30 -3.52
CA SER A 178 5.19 19.23 -3.37
C SER A 178 4.66 17.87 -2.88
N PRO A 179 3.69 17.77 -1.94
CA PRO A 179 3.09 16.48 -1.56
C PRO A 179 2.63 15.62 -2.74
N SER A 180 2.16 16.23 -3.83
CA SER A 180 1.68 15.52 -5.03
C SER A 180 2.78 14.73 -5.76
N ARG A 181 4.05 15.10 -5.60
CA ARG A 181 5.20 14.41 -6.22
C ARG A 181 5.28 12.95 -5.81
N LEU A 182 4.84 12.60 -4.61
CA LEU A 182 4.78 11.21 -4.13
C LEU A 182 3.85 10.30 -4.95
N SER A 183 2.89 10.87 -5.68
CA SER A 183 2.06 10.12 -6.64
C SER A 183 2.49 10.36 -8.08
N ILE A 184 2.82 11.60 -8.48
CA ILE A 184 2.97 11.96 -9.90
C ILE A 184 4.37 11.73 -10.48
N ASP A 185 5.39 11.59 -9.63
CA ASP A 185 6.77 11.33 -10.03
C ASP A 185 7.12 9.87 -9.70
N SER A 186 7.35 9.06 -10.73
CA SER A 186 7.62 7.62 -10.54
C SER A 186 8.89 7.37 -9.72
N SER A 187 9.90 8.23 -9.84
CA SER A 187 11.14 8.11 -9.05
C SER A 187 10.86 8.37 -7.58
N VAL A 188 10.10 9.40 -7.25
CA VAL A 188 9.72 9.71 -5.86
C VAL A 188 8.76 8.65 -5.29
N ALA A 189 7.79 8.19 -6.09
CA ALA A 189 6.83 7.17 -5.68
C ALA A 189 7.52 5.81 -5.38
N ALA A 190 8.47 5.39 -6.22
CA ALA A 190 9.25 4.18 -5.97
C ALA A 190 10.20 4.36 -4.78
N ASP A 191 10.92 5.48 -4.74
CA ASP A 191 11.90 5.76 -3.70
C ASP A 191 11.28 5.82 -2.29
N SER A 192 10.10 6.44 -2.16
CA SER A 192 9.36 6.47 -0.89
C SER A 192 8.96 5.08 -0.38
N ALA A 193 8.68 4.14 -1.28
CA ALA A 193 8.41 2.75 -0.92
C ALA A 193 9.69 1.99 -0.51
N GLY A 194 10.82 2.25 -1.19
CA GLY A 194 12.12 1.74 -0.76
C GLY A 194 12.53 2.29 0.62
N TYR A 195 12.30 3.58 0.86
CA TYR A 195 12.50 4.23 2.16
C TYR A 195 11.63 3.58 3.24
N PHE A 196 10.33 3.40 2.97
CA PHE A 196 9.43 2.70 3.88
C PHE A 196 10.01 1.33 4.25
N TRP A 197 10.38 0.53 3.23
CA TRP A 197 10.91 -0.81 3.44
C TRP A 197 12.17 -0.83 4.30
N ALA A 198 13.10 0.08 4.06
CA ALA A 198 14.34 0.19 4.82
C ALA A 198 14.16 0.78 6.23
N SER A 199 13.16 1.65 6.42
CA SER A 199 12.92 2.38 7.67
C SER A 199 12.01 1.65 8.66
N LYS A 200 11.22 0.67 8.21
CA LYS A 200 10.33 -0.07 9.12
C LYS A 200 11.10 -1.04 10.01
N VAL A 201 10.72 -1.03 11.29
CA VAL A 201 11.14 -2.04 12.24
C VAL A 201 10.36 -3.32 11.96
N MET A 202 11.10 -4.40 11.70
CA MET A 202 10.53 -5.74 11.70
C MET A 202 10.49 -6.26 13.12
N VAL A 203 9.28 -6.63 13.57
CA VAL A 203 9.06 -7.39 14.80
C VAL A 203 8.25 -8.61 14.39
N SER A 204 8.77 -9.82 14.62
CA SER A 204 8.03 -11.06 14.36
C SER A 204 7.94 -11.87 15.66
N PRO A 205 6.74 -12.35 16.05
CA PRO A 205 6.58 -13.18 17.25
C PRO A 205 7.25 -14.56 17.15
N ASN A 206 7.56 -15.06 15.95
CA ASN A 206 8.07 -16.42 15.73
C ASN A 206 9.54 -16.41 15.25
N ALA A 207 10.36 -17.28 15.85
CA ALA A 207 11.83 -17.26 15.84
C ALA A 207 12.54 -17.40 14.47
N GLY A 208 13.70 -16.75 14.36
CA GLY A 208 14.70 -16.90 13.27
C GLY A 208 15.32 -15.56 12.85
N ALA A 209 16.57 -15.30 13.28
CA ALA A 209 17.46 -14.17 12.99
C ALA A 209 16.88 -12.72 13.06
N LEU A 210 17.34 -12.01 14.11
CA LEU A 210 17.03 -10.62 14.50
C LEU A 210 15.56 -10.39 14.89
N ARG A 211 15.23 -10.78 16.14
CA ARG A 211 13.90 -10.59 16.79
C ARG A 211 13.32 -9.18 16.64
N SER A 212 14.19 -8.18 16.44
CA SER A 212 13.80 -6.80 16.17
C SER A 212 14.86 -6.09 15.33
N GLY A 213 14.42 -5.24 14.42
CA GLY A 213 15.23 -4.12 13.93
C GLY A 213 14.78 -3.57 12.58
N MET A 214 15.36 -2.45 12.15
CA MET A 214 15.02 -1.77 10.89
C MET A 214 15.32 -2.59 9.64
N ASN A 215 14.53 -2.38 8.58
CA ASN A 215 14.62 -3.02 7.27
C ASN A 215 13.87 -4.36 7.17
N ILE A 216 12.84 -4.35 6.33
CA ILE A 216 11.96 -5.50 6.06
C ILE A 216 12.72 -6.65 5.36
N HIS A 217 13.86 -6.39 4.70
CA HIS A 217 14.71 -7.45 4.12
C HIS A 217 15.03 -8.57 5.10
N ARG A 218 15.20 -8.25 6.39
CA ARG A 218 15.48 -9.22 7.44
C ARG A 218 14.45 -10.35 7.51
N ARG A 219 13.19 -10.05 7.18
CA ARG A 219 12.14 -11.06 7.11
C ARG A 219 12.02 -11.67 5.72
N ALA A 220 12.21 -10.88 4.67
CA ALA A 220 12.18 -11.36 3.30
C ALA A 220 13.24 -12.45 3.04
N ASP A 221 14.42 -12.31 3.65
CA ASP A 221 15.55 -13.24 3.53
C ASP A 221 15.32 -14.57 4.26
N LEU A 222 14.29 -14.69 5.10
CA LEU A 222 13.96 -15.95 5.79
C LEU A 222 13.16 -16.92 4.90
N GLY A 223 12.84 -16.52 3.66
CA GLY A 223 12.36 -17.42 2.62
C GLY A 223 10.93 -17.16 2.14
N ALA A 224 10.38 -18.14 1.43
CA ALA A 224 9.17 -18.00 0.62
C ALA A 224 7.86 -18.46 1.30
N ALA A 225 7.90 -18.91 2.55
CA ALA A 225 6.71 -19.42 3.22
C ALA A 225 5.68 -18.32 3.53
N ASP A 226 4.39 -18.69 3.59
CA ASP A 226 3.26 -17.79 3.89
C ASP A 226 3.41 -17.03 5.22
N ILE A 227 4.14 -17.62 6.19
CA ILE A 227 4.47 -16.98 7.47
C ILE A 227 5.41 -15.79 7.31
N ASN A 228 6.25 -15.76 6.25
CA ASN A 228 7.11 -14.63 5.93
C ASN A 228 6.28 -13.47 5.35
N VAL A 229 5.39 -13.78 4.40
CA VAL A 229 4.46 -12.80 3.82
C VAL A 229 3.55 -12.19 4.90
N SER A 230 3.04 -13.02 5.81
CA SER A 230 2.21 -12.58 6.94
C SER A 230 2.94 -11.60 7.85
N ALA A 231 4.17 -11.94 8.26
CA ALA A 231 4.97 -11.07 9.11
C ALA A 231 5.35 -9.74 8.43
N ILE A 232 5.57 -9.72 7.12
CA ILE A 232 5.83 -8.49 6.35
C ILE A 232 4.56 -7.64 6.18
N THR A 233 3.39 -8.28 6.11
CA THR A 233 2.11 -7.57 5.94
C THR A 233 1.78 -6.70 7.16
N THR A 234 2.16 -7.12 8.37
CA THR A 234 1.89 -6.36 9.61
C THR A 234 2.48 -4.94 9.59
N PRO A 235 3.78 -4.69 9.35
CA PRO A 235 4.32 -3.34 9.28
C PRO A 235 3.88 -2.56 8.04
N VAL A 236 3.46 -3.23 6.96
CA VAL A 236 2.94 -2.58 5.74
C VAL A 236 1.52 -2.05 5.93
N ASN A 237 0.61 -2.86 6.49
CA ASN A 237 -0.81 -2.56 6.53
C ASN A 237 -1.40 -2.48 7.96
N GLY A 238 -0.58 -2.58 8.99
CA GLY A 238 -1.01 -2.52 10.40
C GLY A 238 -1.87 -3.71 10.86
N GLY A 239 -1.89 -4.81 10.09
CA GLY A 239 -2.73 -5.97 10.37
C GLY A 239 -2.69 -7.03 9.27
N SER A 240 -3.69 -7.90 9.21
CA SER A 240 -3.80 -9.01 8.23
C SER A 240 -4.75 -8.71 7.06
N THR A 241 -5.29 -7.50 6.96
CA THR A 241 -6.16 -7.11 5.84
C THR A 241 -5.43 -7.27 4.51
N GLY A 242 -6.06 -8.00 3.57
CA GLY A 242 -5.47 -8.28 2.26
C GLY A 242 -4.36 -9.34 2.26
N LEU A 243 -4.16 -10.09 3.35
CA LEU A 243 -3.08 -11.07 3.46
C LEU A 243 -3.16 -12.18 2.42
N GLN A 244 -4.35 -12.70 2.15
CA GLN A 244 -4.54 -13.80 1.18
C GLN A 244 -4.06 -13.38 -0.22
N GLU A 245 -4.39 -12.17 -0.63
CA GLU A 245 -4.00 -11.61 -1.93
C GLU A 245 -2.50 -11.32 -1.99
N ARG A 246 -1.89 -10.87 -0.89
CA ARG A 246 -0.44 -10.71 -0.81
C ARG A 246 0.28 -12.05 -0.94
N GLN A 247 -0.25 -13.11 -0.32
CA GLN A 247 0.29 -14.47 -0.45
C GLN A 247 0.12 -15.01 -1.88
N GLU A 248 -1.04 -14.77 -2.50
CA GLU A 248 -1.29 -15.12 -3.90
C GLU A 248 -0.31 -14.42 -4.84
N PHE A 249 -0.15 -13.11 -4.72
CA PHE A 249 0.82 -12.36 -5.51
C PHE A 249 2.24 -12.85 -5.25
N PHE A 250 2.63 -13.02 -3.99
CA PHE A 250 3.97 -13.48 -3.64
C PHE A 250 4.32 -14.79 -4.33
N LYS A 251 3.44 -15.81 -4.23
CA LYS A 251 3.65 -17.12 -4.86
C LYS A 251 3.83 -16.99 -6.37
N TYR A 252 2.99 -16.20 -7.03
CA TYR A 252 3.09 -15.98 -8.47
C TYR A 252 4.38 -15.25 -8.87
N ILE A 253 4.72 -14.16 -8.18
CA ILE A 253 5.90 -13.36 -8.49
C ILE A 253 7.18 -14.16 -8.22
N HIS A 254 7.23 -14.90 -7.11
CA HIS A 254 8.36 -15.77 -6.77
C HIS A 254 8.57 -16.85 -7.83
N PHE A 255 7.50 -17.48 -8.32
CA PHE A 255 7.57 -18.39 -9.47
C PHE A 255 8.21 -17.73 -10.71
N ILE A 256 7.83 -16.49 -11.03
CA ILE A 256 8.36 -15.76 -12.19
C ILE A 256 9.84 -15.33 -12.00
N LEU A 257 10.23 -14.92 -10.80
CA LEU A 257 11.55 -14.32 -10.55
C LEU A 257 12.63 -15.32 -10.12
N ASP A 258 12.23 -16.41 -9.47
CA ASP A 258 13.14 -17.44 -8.92
C ASP A 258 13.14 -18.72 -9.79
N ASP A 259 12.49 -18.67 -10.97
CA ASP A 259 12.38 -19.76 -11.95
C ASP A 259 11.99 -21.11 -11.34
N VAL A 260 11.00 -21.07 -10.43
CA VAL A 260 10.51 -22.27 -9.76
C VAL A 260 9.85 -23.20 -10.79
N GLU A 261 10.20 -24.49 -10.75
CA GLU A 261 9.84 -25.48 -11.78
C GLU A 261 8.33 -25.60 -12.08
N SER A 262 7.47 -25.32 -11.09
CA SER A 262 6.02 -25.41 -11.24
C SER A 262 5.29 -24.14 -10.81
N MET A 263 4.33 -23.74 -11.64
CA MET A 263 3.44 -22.62 -11.34
C MET A 263 2.55 -22.97 -10.12
N PRO A 264 2.39 -22.07 -9.14
CA PRO A 264 1.57 -22.34 -7.97
C PRO A 264 0.12 -22.64 -8.38
N LEU A 265 -0.38 -23.79 -7.92
CA LEU A 265 -1.75 -24.24 -8.20
C LEU A 265 -2.74 -23.42 -7.36
N SER A 266 -3.25 -22.33 -7.95
CA SER A 266 -4.45 -21.62 -7.50
C SER A 266 -5.42 -21.58 -8.67
N SER A 267 -6.70 -21.87 -8.43
CA SER A 267 -7.72 -21.95 -9.48
C SER A 267 -7.90 -20.66 -10.28
N ALA A 268 -7.49 -19.51 -9.72
CA ALA A 268 -7.60 -18.21 -10.38
C ALA A 268 -6.31 -17.75 -11.08
N LEU A 269 -5.13 -18.29 -10.72
CA LEU A 269 -3.85 -17.78 -11.23
C LEU A 269 -3.62 -18.21 -12.68
N LYS A 270 -3.40 -17.24 -13.56
CA LYS A 270 -2.96 -17.48 -14.95
C LYS A 270 -1.73 -16.64 -15.27
N ARG A 271 -0.73 -17.27 -15.89
CA ARG A 271 0.48 -16.59 -16.37
C ARG A 271 0.14 -15.56 -17.44
N GLN A 272 0.89 -14.47 -17.46
CA GLN A 272 0.86 -13.54 -18.58
C GLN A 272 1.49 -14.15 -19.83
N VAL A 273 0.78 -13.99 -20.94
CA VAL A 273 1.24 -14.27 -22.30
C VAL A 273 0.93 -13.03 -23.14
N GLU A 274 1.78 -12.72 -24.10
CA GLU A 274 1.46 -11.69 -25.09
C GLU A 274 0.20 -12.16 -25.85
N ASP A 275 -0.79 -11.27 -25.94
CA ASP A 275 -2.03 -11.52 -26.70
C ASP A 275 -1.75 -11.28 -28.20
#